data_AF-A0A2V5XFD0-F1
#
_entry.id   AF-A0A2V5XFD0-F1
#
_cell.length_a   1.000
_cell.length_b   1.000
_cell.length_c   1.000
_cell.angle_alpha   90.00
_cell.angle_beta   90.00
_cell.angle_gamma   90.00
#
_symmetry.space_group_name_H-M   'P 1'
#
loop_
_entity.id
_entity.type
_entity.pdbx_description
1 polymer ?
#
loop_
_entity_poly.entity_id
_entity_poly.type
_entity_poly.pdbx_seq_one_letter_code
_entity_poly.pdbx_strand_id
1 'polypeptide(L)'
;VFVVAVAVPIGIWFAWNHQHFGDMTATKSKIELLGWTRKPIREWWHHPIFTLHGSKEFWTELVASFWRGEFVWHLQRMASAAADAFYAISSAVVILATGALLLRRQSKQNEQRLILWVALLSFVSLVAFLVLLSISFDFGQCPYPSREHPYFTSGRLLNAAAVPFFLLFAYAIDQFSSWTKREWLRWTLLCATVLFLTVSQLQVNAPAFSSRYNFFHRKSL
;
A
#
# COMPACT_ATOMS: atom_id res chain seq x y z
N VAL A 1 -20.50 21.18 6.18
CA VAL A 1 -20.97 19.96 6.88
C VAL A 1 -19.94 18.84 6.84
N PHE A 2 -19.55 18.32 5.66
CA PHE A 2 -18.56 17.23 5.54
C PHE A 2 -17.21 17.49 6.23
N VAL A 3 -16.60 18.66 6.02
CA VAL A 3 -15.31 19.01 6.66
C VAL A 3 -15.41 18.99 8.19
N VAL A 4 -16.51 19.54 8.73
CA VAL A 4 -16.76 19.56 10.18
C VAL A 4 -17.00 18.14 10.71
N ALA A 5 -17.75 17.32 9.96
CA ALA A 5 -18.02 15.93 10.32
C ALA A 5 -16.75 15.06 10.34
N VAL A 6 -15.72 15.41 9.57
CA VAL A 6 -14.42 14.72 9.59
C VAL A 6 -13.49 15.32 10.65
N ALA A 7 -13.38 16.65 10.71
CA ALA A 7 -12.42 17.33 11.58
C ALA A 7 -12.77 17.20 13.06
N VAL A 8 -14.06 17.24 13.43
CA VAL A 8 -14.47 17.20 14.84
C VAL A 8 -14.13 15.86 15.50
N PRO A 9 -14.49 14.68 14.94
CA PRO A 9 -14.10 13.40 15.52
C PRO A 9 -12.57 13.22 15.61
N ILE A 10 -11.83 13.63 14.58
CA ILE A 10 -10.36 13.54 14.57
C ILE A 10 -9.76 14.45 15.65
N GLY A 11 -10.26 15.68 15.78
CA GLY A 11 -9.80 16.64 16.79
C GLY A 11 -10.09 16.16 18.21
N ILE A 12 -11.29 15.61 18.46
CA ILE A 12 -11.65 15.01 19.76
C ILE A 12 -10.73 13.82 20.05
N TRP A 13 -10.48 12.97 19.07
CA TRP A 13 -9.57 11.83 19.22
C TRP A 13 -8.13 12.26 19.54
N PHE A 14 -7.60 13.29 18.86
CA PHE A 14 -6.29 13.86 19.17
C PHE A 14 -6.22 14.48 20.57
N ALA A 15 -7.25 15.22 20.97
CA ALA A 15 -7.31 15.81 22.31
C ALA A 15 -7.34 14.72 23.40
N TRP A 16 -8.16 13.68 23.20
CA TRP A 16 -8.24 12.54 24.10
C TRP A 16 -6.90 11.80 24.20
N ASN A 17 -6.25 11.53 23.06
CA ASN A 17 -4.94 10.88 23.04
C ASN A 17 -3.87 11.72 23.75
N HIS A 18 -3.81 13.02 23.47
CA HIS A 18 -2.83 13.90 24.09
C HIS A 18 -3.01 13.96 25.61
N GLN A 19 -4.26 14.01 26.09
CA GLN A 19 -4.57 14.04 27.52
C GLN A 19 -4.15 12.74 28.24
N HIS A 20 -4.32 11.58 27.62
CA HIS A 20 -4.09 10.28 28.28
C HIS A 20 -2.69 9.69 28.03
N PHE A 21 -2.07 9.97 26.88
CA PHE A 21 -0.81 9.37 26.44
C PHE A 21 0.31 10.38 26.24
N GLY A 22 0.03 11.68 26.30
CA GLY A 22 1.02 12.75 26.14
C GLY A 22 1.48 12.97 24.69
N ASP A 23 0.83 12.36 23.70
CA ASP A 23 1.02 12.62 22.28
C ASP A 23 -0.30 12.49 21.50
N MET A 24 -0.43 13.20 20.37
CA MET A 24 -1.68 13.29 19.62
C MET A 24 -2.14 11.94 19.04
N THR A 25 -1.21 11.02 18.79
CA THR A 25 -1.50 9.74 18.12
C THR A 25 -1.36 8.53 19.05
N ALA A 26 -1.11 8.73 20.35
CA ALA A 26 -0.87 7.67 21.34
C ALA A 26 0.25 6.69 20.91
N THR A 27 1.28 7.20 20.24
CA THR A 27 2.38 6.43 19.64
C THR A 27 3.67 6.49 20.45
N LYS A 28 3.77 7.40 21.43
CA LYS A 28 5.03 7.67 22.15
C LYS A 28 5.61 6.42 22.80
N SER A 29 4.81 5.67 23.57
CA SER A 29 5.26 4.45 24.25
C SER A 29 5.73 3.37 23.27
N LYS A 30 5.11 3.27 22.09
CA LYS A 30 5.54 2.33 21.03
C LYS A 30 6.90 2.73 20.47
N ILE A 31 7.10 4.01 20.17
CA ILE A 31 8.35 4.55 19.62
C ILE A 31 9.49 4.32 20.63
N GLU A 32 9.25 4.60 21.91
CA GLU A 32 10.22 4.36 22.99
C GLU A 32 10.57 2.89 23.15
N LEU A 33 9.56 2.00 23.16
CA LEU A 33 9.76 0.55 23.26
C LEU A 33 10.60 0.00 22.10
N LEU A 34 10.40 0.53 20.89
CA LEU A 34 11.13 0.10 19.70
C LEU A 34 12.50 0.78 19.56
N GLY A 35 12.86 1.70 20.47
CA GLY A 35 14.13 2.43 20.43
C GLY A 35 14.26 3.38 19.24
N TRP A 36 13.14 3.81 18.66
CA TRP A 36 13.14 4.71 17.50
C TRP A 36 13.45 6.13 17.93
N THR A 37 14.30 6.82 17.18
CA THR A 37 14.65 8.23 17.44
C THR A 37 14.24 9.10 16.25
N ARG A 38 13.83 10.35 16.52
CA ARG A 38 13.47 11.29 15.45
C ARG A 38 14.73 11.87 14.81
N LYS A 39 14.79 11.82 13.49
CA LYS A 39 15.84 12.46 12.70
C LYS A 39 15.57 13.95 12.53
N PRO A 40 16.57 14.83 12.64
CA PRO A 40 16.42 16.22 12.25
C PRO A 40 16.17 16.34 10.75
N ILE A 41 15.39 17.34 10.32
CA ILE A 41 14.95 17.52 8.93
C ILE A 41 16.12 17.54 7.93
N ARG A 42 17.26 18.10 8.34
CA ARG A 42 18.48 18.14 7.52
C ARG A 42 18.99 16.75 7.10
N GLU A 43 18.76 15.73 7.94
CA GLU A 43 19.19 14.36 7.69
C GLU A 43 18.21 13.56 6.85
N TRP A 44 17.01 14.09 6.58
CA TRP A 44 16.00 13.39 5.78
C TRP A 44 16.47 13.15 4.35
N TRP A 45 17.18 14.11 3.75
CA TRP A 45 17.65 14.00 2.36
C TRP A 45 18.71 12.92 2.13
N HIS A 46 19.38 12.46 3.18
CA HIS A 46 20.33 11.33 3.11
C HIS A 46 19.63 9.97 3.11
N HIS A 47 18.30 9.94 3.19
CA HIS A 47 17.55 8.69 3.22
C HIS A 47 17.66 7.94 1.88
N PRO A 48 17.89 6.60 1.90
CA PRO A 48 18.10 5.82 0.68
C PRO A 48 16.90 5.81 -0.27
N ILE A 49 15.70 6.13 0.22
CA ILE A 49 14.48 6.27 -0.62
C ILE A 49 14.62 7.32 -1.74
N PHE A 50 15.49 8.32 -1.56
CA PHE A 50 15.76 9.32 -2.60
C PHE A 50 16.73 8.83 -3.68
N THR A 51 17.26 7.62 -3.56
CA THR A 51 18.03 6.94 -4.61
C THR A 51 17.10 6.13 -5.52
N LEU A 52 17.51 5.88 -6.77
CA LEU A 52 16.76 5.02 -7.69
C LEU A 52 16.62 3.59 -7.16
N HIS A 53 17.66 3.07 -6.50
CA HIS A 53 17.62 1.75 -5.89
C HIS A 53 16.60 1.70 -4.74
N GLY A 54 16.71 2.62 -3.77
CA GLY A 54 15.86 2.61 -2.59
C GLY A 54 14.40 2.97 -2.89
N SER A 55 14.13 3.86 -3.85
CA SER A 55 12.76 4.10 -4.31
C SER A 55 12.15 2.88 -5.00
N LYS A 56 12.92 2.18 -5.83
CA LYS A 56 12.48 0.92 -6.46
C LYS A 56 12.20 -0.14 -5.40
N GLU A 57 13.11 -0.33 -4.45
CA GLU A 57 12.99 -1.28 -3.34
C GLU A 57 11.73 -1.00 -2.52
N PHE A 58 11.58 0.24 -2.03
CA PHE A 58 10.39 0.71 -1.30
C PHE A 58 9.10 0.43 -2.09
N TRP A 59 9.06 0.81 -3.36
CA TRP A 59 7.90 0.60 -4.22
C TRP A 59 7.56 -0.88 -4.37
N THR A 60 8.55 -1.71 -4.70
CA THR A 60 8.35 -3.13 -4.94
C THR A 60 7.84 -3.85 -3.69
N GLU A 61 8.44 -3.57 -2.53
CA GLU A 61 8.04 -4.21 -1.29
C GLU A 61 6.67 -3.73 -0.80
N LEU A 62 6.42 -2.41 -0.85
CA LEU A 62 5.17 -1.83 -0.40
C LEU A 62 3.99 -2.36 -1.20
N VAL A 63 4.14 -2.40 -2.53
CA VAL A 63 3.09 -2.89 -3.42
C VAL A 63 2.94 -4.39 -3.28
N ALA A 64 4.04 -5.15 -3.24
CA ALA A 64 3.95 -6.59 -3.02
C ALA A 64 3.17 -6.93 -1.75
N SER A 65 3.51 -6.31 -0.61
CA SER A 65 2.83 -6.53 0.67
C SER A 65 1.40 -6.01 0.69
N PHE A 66 1.08 -4.96 -0.08
CA PHE A 66 -0.28 -4.45 -0.23
C PHE A 66 -1.19 -5.45 -0.97
N TRP A 67 -0.67 -6.10 -2.01
CA TRP A 67 -1.43 -7.10 -2.78
C TRP A 67 -1.52 -8.46 -2.08
N ARG A 68 -0.39 -8.98 -1.58
CA ARG A 68 -0.34 -10.35 -1.01
C ARG A 68 -0.52 -10.41 0.50
N GLY A 69 -0.52 -9.26 1.17
CA GLY A 69 -0.41 -9.21 2.61
C GLY A 69 1.00 -9.53 3.12
N GLU A 70 1.13 -9.60 4.44
CA GLU A 70 2.40 -9.82 5.14
C GLU A 70 2.41 -11.18 5.85
N PHE A 71 1.96 -12.23 5.17
CA PHE A 71 1.96 -13.57 5.76
C PHE A 71 3.38 -14.09 5.93
N VAL A 72 3.64 -14.65 7.11
CA VAL A 72 4.95 -15.20 7.50
C VAL A 72 4.75 -16.65 7.94
N TRP A 73 5.63 -17.53 7.48
CA TRP A 73 5.68 -18.94 7.85
C TRP A 73 7.13 -19.32 8.18
N HIS A 74 7.37 -19.90 9.36
CA HIS A 74 8.72 -20.16 9.90
C HIS A 74 9.66 -18.93 9.85
N LEU A 75 9.15 -17.75 10.26
CA LEU A 75 9.88 -16.47 10.21
C LEU A 75 10.30 -16.02 8.80
N GLN A 76 9.87 -16.71 7.76
CA GLN A 76 10.09 -16.34 6.37
C GLN A 76 8.81 -15.73 5.79
N ARG A 77 8.94 -14.58 5.16
CA ARG A 77 7.82 -13.94 4.48
C ARG A 77 7.44 -14.80 3.27
N MET A 78 6.18 -15.22 3.21
CA MET A 78 5.70 -16.01 2.08
C MET A 78 5.56 -15.08 0.88
N ALA A 79 6.40 -15.29 -0.12
CA ALA A 79 6.56 -14.40 -1.27
C ALA A 79 6.96 -15.19 -2.51
N SER A 80 6.63 -14.65 -3.68
CA SER A 80 7.11 -15.13 -4.96
C SER A 80 7.63 -13.94 -5.75
N ALA A 81 8.90 -13.99 -6.17
CA ALA A 81 9.53 -12.91 -6.91
C ALA A 81 8.77 -12.54 -8.20
N ALA A 82 8.21 -13.55 -8.88
CA ALA A 82 7.42 -13.33 -10.09
C ALA A 82 6.08 -12.61 -9.81
N ALA A 83 5.39 -12.99 -8.72
CA ALA A 83 4.16 -12.33 -8.31
C ALA A 83 4.41 -10.91 -7.84
N ASP A 84 5.45 -10.70 -7.03
CA ASP A 84 5.83 -9.39 -6.48
C ASP A 84 6.23 -8.43 -7.62
N ALA A 85 6.96 -8.90 -8.63
CA ALA A 85 7.24 -8.13 -9.85
C ALA A 85 5.97 -7.77 -10.63
N PHE A 86 5.04 -8.72 -10.82
CA PHE A 86 3.76 -8.45 -11.48
C PHE A 86 2.96 -7.37 -10.74
N TYR A 87 2.87 -7.45 -9.41
CA TYR A 87 2.17 -6.47 -8.58
C TYR A 87 2.81 -5.08 -8.69
N ALA A 88 4.13 -4.99 -8.54
CA ALA A 88 4.85 -3.72 -8.61
C ALA A 88 4.72 -3.04 -9.98
N ILE A 89 4.87 -3.80 -11.07
CA ILE A 89 4.81 -3.29 -12.44
C ILE A 89 3.37 -2.88 -12.79
N SER A 90 2.39 -3.75 -12.56
CA SER A 90 0.99 -3.46 -12.89
C SER A 90 0.47 -2.23 -12.15
N SER A 91 0.78 -2.11 -10.85
CA SER A 91 0.39 -0.95 -10.04
C SER A 91 1.04 0.34 -10.53
N ALA A 92 2.33 0.30 -10.90
CA ALA A 92 3.04 1.47 -11.42
C ALA A 92 2.43 1.92 -12.75
N VAL A 93 2.17 0.98 -13.67
CA VAL A 93 1.53 1.26 -14.96
C VAL A 93 0.15 1.88 -14.76
N VAL A 94 -0.68 1.33 -13.87
CA VAL A 94 -2.02 1.85 -13.59
C VAL A 94 -1.98 3.29 -13.06
N ILE A 95 -1.10 3.58 -12.10
CA ILE A 95 -0.98 4.91 -11.51
C ILE A 95 -0.47 5.92 -12.54
N LEU A 96 0.57 5.57 -13.30
CA LEU A 96 1.14 6.44 -14.33
C LEU A 96 0.16 6.66 -15.48
N ALA A 97 -0.49 5.61 -15.98
CA ALA A 97 -1.48 5.71 -17.05
C ALA A 97 -2.68 6.57 -16.62
N THR A 98 -3.23 6.31 -15.43
CA THR A 98 -4.37 7.08 -14.93
C THR A 98 -3.99 8.52 -14.65
N GLY A 99 -2.82 8.77 -14.05
CA GLY A 99 -2.30 10.13 -13.84
C GLY A 99 -2.12 10.90 -15.16
N ALA A 100 -1.51 10.27 -16.17
CA ALA A 100 -1.33 10.88 -17.49
C ALA A 100 -2.67 11.19 -18.19
N LEU A 101 -3.64 10.27 -18.08
CA LEU A 101 -4.98 10.46 -18.62
C LEU A 101 -5.74 11.58 -17.92
N LEU A 102 -5.61 11.69 -16.59
CA LEU A 102 -6.23 12.76 -15.81
C LEU A 102 -5.64 14.14 -16.11
N LEU A 103 -4.37 14.22 -16.51
CA LEU A 103 -3.71 15.46 -16.92
C LEU A 103 -4.08 15.90 -18.33
N ARG A 104 -4.38 14.95 -19.23
CA ARG A 104 -4.87 15.24 -20.59
C ARG A 104 -6.26 15.88 -20.51
N ARG A 105 -6.38 17.16 -20.92
CA ARG A 105 -7.66 17.88 -20.96
C ARG A 105 -8.61 17.20 -21.96
N GLN A 106 -9.68 16.59 -21.44
CA GLN A 106 -10.83 16.08 -22.19
C GLN A 106 -12.10 16.66 -21.55
N SER A 107 -12.99 17.22 -22.36
CA SER A 107 -14.04 18.15 -21.89
C SER A 107 -15.33 17.48 -21.37
N LYS A 108 -15.44 16.14 -21.34
CA LYS A 108 -16.76 15.49 -21.31
C LYS A 108 -17.25 14.89 -19.98
N GLN A 109 -16.45 14.69 -18.94
CA GLN A 109 -16.93 14.08 -17.68
C GLN A 109 -16.19 14.61 -16.43
N ASN A 110 -16.65 15.75 -15.90
CA ASN A 110 -16.04 16.36 -14.70
C ASN A 110 -16.21 15.51 -13.43
N GLU A 111 -17.35 14.83 -13.25
CA GLU A 111 -17.61 14.04 -12.03
C GLU A 111 -16.75 12.77 -11.94
N GLN A 112 -16.65 12.00 -13.03
CA GLN A 112 -15.79 10.81 -13.06
C GLN A 112 -14.32 11.19 -12.86
N ARG A 113 -13.89 12.31 -13.46
CA ARG A 113 -12.54 12.84 -13.26
C ARG A 113 -12.29 13.24 -11.81
N LEU A 114 -13.28 13.83 -11.13
CA LEU A 114 -13.20 14.13 -9.70
C LEU A 114 -13.01 12.86 -8.88
N ILE A 115 -13.83 11.83 -9.11
CA ILE A 115 -13.73 10.54 -8.40
C ILE A 115 -12.35 9.92 -8.59
N LEU A 116 -11.82 9.92 -9.82
CA LEU A 116 -10.49 9.39 -10.12
C LEU A 116 -9.38 10.22 -9.47
N TRP A 117 -9.50 11.55 -9.44
CA TRP A 117 -8.55 12.41 -8.71
C TRP A 117 -8.57 12.11 -7.21
N VAL A 118 -9.75 11.99 -6.61
CA VAL A 118 -9.89 11.65 -5.19
C VAL A 118 -9.30 10.27 -4.91
N ALA A 119 -9.55 9.28 -5.77
CA ALA A 119 -8.98 7.95 -5.63
C ALA A 119 -7.44 7.96 -5.73
N LEU A 120 -6.89 8.66 -6.72
CA LEU A 120 -5.45 8.79 -6.91
C LEU A 120 -4.80 9.53 -5.73
N LEU A 121 -5.35 10.66 -5.31
CA LEU A 121 -4.83 11.43 -4.18
C LEU A 121 -4.95 10.65 -2.87
N SER A 122 -6.00 9.86 -2.68
CA SER A 122 -6.15 9.00 -1.49
C SER A 122 -5.03 7.97 -1.42
N PHE A 123 -4.75 7.26 -2.52
CA PHE A 123 -3.65 6.30 -2.56
C PHE A 123 -2.28 6.97 -2.40
N VAL A 124 -2.00 8.03 -3.16
CA VAL A 124 -0.73 8.76 -3.12
C VAL A 124 -0.48 9.38 -1.76
N SER A 125 -1.50 9.90 -1.09
CA SER A 125 -1.36 10.49 0.26
C SER A 125 -0.97 9.46 1.31
N LEU A 126 -1.50 8.24 1.27
CA LEU A 126 -1.08 7.16 2.18
C LEU A 126 0.35 6.70 1.90
N VAL A 127 0.73 6.55 0.62
CA VAL A 127 2.11 6.23 0.22
C VAL A 127 3.05 7.33 0.71
N ALA A 128 2.72 8.60 0.46
CA ALA A 128 3.51 9.74 0.91
C ALA A 128 3.63 9.80 2.43
N PHE A 129 2.57 9.46 3.16
CA PHE A 129 2.61 9.36 4.62
C PHE A 129 3.59 8.28 5.08
N LEU A 130 3.62 7.10 4.44
CA LEU A 130 4.62 6.07 4.76
C LEU A 130 6.05 6.48 4.40
N VAL A 131 6.23 7.21 3.30
CA VAL A 131 7.53 7.82 2.96
C VAL A 131 7.97 8.78 4.08
N LEU A 132 7.08 9.68 4.51
CA LEU A 132 7.36 10.62 5.59
C LEU A 132 7.74 9.90 6.89
N LEU A 133 7.02 8.83 7.26
CA LEU A 133 7.38 8.02 8.43
C LEU A 133 8.74 7.33 8.26
N SER A 134 9.05 6.84 7.05
CA SER A 134 10.34 6.18 6.76
C SER A 134 11.52 7.13 6.95
N ILE A 135 11.40 8.37 6.45
CA ILE A 135 12.49 9.36 6.54
C ILE A 135 12.60 10.03 7.92
N SER A 136 11.50 10.08 8.69
CA SER A 136 11.44 10.83 9.95
C SER A 136 12.15 10.15 11.12
N PHE A 137 12.36 8.83 11.06
CA PHE A 137 12.89 8.05 12.19
C PHE A 137 14.20 7.34 11.85
N ASP A 138 15.07 7.21 12.84
CA ASP A 138 16.12 6.19 12.91
C ASP A 138 15.56 5.00 13.71
N PHE A 139 15.56 3.83 13.08
CA PHE A 139 14.93 2.62 13.60
C PHE A 139 15.81 1.82 14.56
N GLY A 140 17.04 2.27 14.87
CA GLY A 140 17.87 1.65 15.89
C GLY A 140 18.13 0.16 15.63
N GLN A 141 17.90 -0.68 16.65
CA GLN A 141 18.03 -2.15 16.59
C GLN A 141 16.68 -2.87 16.37
N CYS A 142 15.67 -2.16 15.87
CA CYS A 142 14.36 -2.73 15.61
C CYS A 142 14.42 -3.75 14.45
N PRO A 143 13.78 -4.93 14.59
CA PRO A 143 13.83 -5.96 13.55
C PRO A 143 13.12 -5.55 12.26
N TYR A 144 12.03 -4.77 12.35
CA TYR A 144 11.31 -4.26 11.17
C TYR A 144 10.39 -3.08 11.55
N PRO A 145 10.53 -1.89 10.92
CA PRO A 145 11.64 -1.45 10.08
C PRO A 145 12.98 -1.44 10.84
N SER A 146 14.10 -1.50 10.13
CA SER A 146 15.46 -1.55 10.70
C SER A 146 16.36 -0.48 10.09
N ARG A 147 17.59 -0.31 10.60
CA ARG A 147 18.58 0.63 10.00
C ARG A 147 19.05 0.21 8.62
N GLU A 148 19.20 -1.10 8.40
CA GLU A 148 19.62 -1.67 7.10
C GLU A 148 18.50 -1.56 6.07
N HIS A 149 17.25 -1.65 6.52
CA HIS A 149 16.07 -1.54 5.68
C HIS A 149 15.07 -0.52 6.26
N PRO A 150 15.37 0.80 6.12
CA PRO A 150 14.66 1.89 6.82
C PRO A 150 13.36 2.29 6.11
N TYR A 151 12.53 1.32 5.77
CA TYR A 151 11.33 1.54 4.98
C TYR A 151 10.08 1.00 5.68
N PHE A 152 9.03 1.82 5.74
CA PHE A 152 7.68 1.35 6.06
C PHE A 152 7.05 0.71 4.81
N THR A 153 7.29 -0.58 4.63
CA THR A 153 6.76 -1.36 3.50
C THR A 153 5.58 -2.24 3.87
N SER A 154 4.94 -1.99 5.02
CA SER A 154 3.74 -2.73 5.46
C SER A 154 2.50 -2.26 4.72
N GLY A 155 2.11 -3.03 3.70
CA GLY A 155 0.96 -2.74 2.83
C GLY A 155 -0.37 -2.76 3.56
N ARG A 156 -0.45 -3.42 4.73
CA ARG A 156 -1.64 -3.37 5.61
C ARG A 156 -1.97 -1.95 6.06
N LEU A 157 -0.97 -1.08 6.16
CA LEU A 157 -1.16 0.33 6.48
C LEU A 157 -1.87 1.10 5.34
N LEU A 158 -1.88 0.53 4.12
CA LEU A 158 -2.58 1.07 2.95
C LEU A 158 -3.97 0.46 2.75
N ASN A 159 -4.47 -0.40 3.63
CA ASN A 159 -5.76 -1.08 3.46
C ASN A 159 -6.93 -0.12 3.18
N ALA A 160 -6.92 1.07 3.78
CA ALA A 160 -7.92 2.11 3.52
C ALA A 160 -7.94 2.58 2.05
N ALA A 161 -6.81 2.48 1.34
CA ALA A 161 -6.71 2.80 -0.08
C ALA A 161 -6.97 1.60 -1.01
N ALA A 162 -7.39 0.43 -0.51
CA ALA A 162 -7.74 -0.71 -1.35
C ALA A 162 -8.82 -0.36 -2.38
N VAL A 163 -9.97 0.15 -1.92
CA VAL A 163 -11.10 0.53 -2.79
C VAL A 163 -10.68 1.57 -3.84
N PRO A 164 -10.10 2.73 -3.48
CA PRO A 164 -9.71 3.71 -4.49
C PRO A 164 -8.63 3.18 -5.44
N PHE A 165 -7.68 2.36 -4.95
CA PHE A 165 -6.67 1.75 -5.82
C PHE A 165 -7.30 0.80 -6.86
N PHE A 166 -8.18 -0.11 -6.44
CA PHE A 166 -8.84 -1.03 -7.38
C PHE A 166 -9.77 -0.33 -8.36
N LEU A 167 -10.36 0.80 -7.97
CA LEU A 167 -11.11 1.66 -8.88
C LEU A 167 -10.21 2.21 -10.00
N LEU A 168 -9.01 2.72 -9.66
CA LEU A 168 -8.03 3.16 -10.65
C LEU A 168 -7.57 2.00 -11.54
N PHE A 169 -7.38 0.81 -10.96
CA PHE A 169 -6.98 -0.39 -11.67
C PHE A 169 -8.02 -0.82 -12.71
N ALA A 170 -9.29 -0.89 -12.32
CA ALA A 170 -10.39 -1.22 -13.22
C ALA A 170 -10.56 -0.16 -14.33
N TYR A 171 -10.45 1.12 -13.98
CA TYR A 171 -10.50 2.22 -14.95
C TYR A 171 -9.37 2.15 -15.98
N ALA A 172 -8.15 1.86 -15.55
CA ALA A 172 -7.01 1.72 -16.46
C ALA A 172 -7.20 0.56 -17.45
N ILE A 173 -7.75 -0.57 -17.00
CA ILE A 173 -8.08 -1.71 -17.88
C ILE A 173 -9.17 -1.34 -18.88
N ASP A 174 -10.24 -0.69 -18.41
CA ASP A 174 -11.33 -0.24 -19.27
C ASP A 174 -10.81 0.71 -20.37
N GLN A 175 -9.93 1.63 -20.01
CA GLN A 175 -9.37 2.56 -20.97
C GLN A 175 -8.39 1.92 -21.96
N PHE A 176 -7.64 0.90 -21.53
CA PHE A 176 -6.78 0.13 -22.44
C PHE A 176 -7.61 -0.65 -23.47
N SER A 177 -8.74 -1.22 -23.03
CA SER A 177 -9.68 -1.92 -23.90
C SER A 177 -10.41 -0.97 -24.87
N SER A 178 -10.84 0.19 -24.38
CA SER A 178 -11.50 1.22 -25.21
C SER A 178 -10.58 1.76 -26.30
N TRP A 179 -9.29 1.96 -25.99
CA TRP A 179 -8.28 2.36 -26.98
C TRP A 179 -8.14 1.32 -28.11
N THR A 180 -8.26 0.04 -27.76
CA THR A 180 -8.17 -1.07 -28.72
C THR A 180 -9.52 -1.38 -29.40
N LYS A 181 -10.62 -0.71 -28.99
CA LYS A 181 -12.00 -0.92 -29.45
C LYS A 181 -12.51 -2.36 -29.34
N ARG A 182 -11.94 -3.15 -28.41
CA ARG A 182 -12.24 -4.58 -28.24
C ARG A 182 -12.70 -4.85 -26.82
N GLU A 183 -14.01 -4.94 -26.62
CA GLU A 183 -14.62 -5.14 -25.30
C GLU A 183 -14.22 -6.47 -24.65
N TRP A 184 -13.98 -7.51 -25.45
CA TRP A 184 -13.56 -8.82 -24.92
C TRP A 184 -12.21 -8.73 -24.18
N LEU A 185 -11.32 -7.81 -24.60
CA LEU A 185 -10.01 -7.63 -23.95
C LEU A 185 -10.15 -7.16 -22.49
N ARG A 186 -11.15 -6.33 -22.17
CA ARG A 186 -11.40 -5.88 -20.79
C ARG A 186 -11.64 -7.07 -19.88
N TRP A 187 -12.58 -7.94 -20.26
CA TRP A 187 -12.94 -9.11 -19.48
C TRP A 187 -11.80 -10.12 -19.42
N THR A 188 -11.08 -10.33 -20.53
CA THR A 188 -9.90 -11.18 -20.54
C THR A 188 -8.80 -10.67 -19.61
N LEU A 189 -8.49 -9.37 -19.61
CA LEU A 189 -7.47 -8.79 -18.73
C LEU A 189 -7.87 -8.87 -17.25
N LEU A 190 -9.14 -8.58 -16.93
CA LEU A 190 -9.66 -8.73 -15.57
C LEU A 190 -9.60 -10.18 -15.11
N CYS A 191 -10.13 -11.12 -15.91
CA CYS A 191 -10.10 -12.55 -15.60
C CYS A 191 -8.67 -13.07 -15.47
N ALA A 192 -7.76 -12.67 -16.36
CA ALA A 192 -6.36 -13.07 -16.29
C ALA A 192 -5.68 -12.53 -15.02
N THR A 193 -5.96 -11.29 -14.63
CA THR A 193 -5.42 -10.69 -13.39
C THR A 193 -5.95 -11.43 -12.17
N VAL A 194 -7.26 -11.66 -12.07
CA VAL A 194 -7.87 -12.40 -10.95
C VAL A 194 -7.37 -13.83 -10.88
N LEU A 195 -7.23 -14.51 -12.03
CA LEU A 195 -6.70 -15.87 -12.09
C LEU A 195 -5.24 -15.89 -11.63
N PHE A 196 -4.41 -14.97 -12.11
CA PHE A 196 -3.01 -14.86 -11.68
C PHE A 196 -2.90 -14.61 -10.18
N LEU A 197 -3.70 -13.69 -9.64
CA LEU A 197 -3.77 -13.41 -8.20
C LEU A 197 -4.14 -14.67 -7.42
N THR A 198 -5.20 -15.37 -7.83
CA THR A 198 -5.69 -16.55 -7.11
C THR A 198 -4.67 -17.68 -7.14
N VAL A 199 -4.12 -18.00 -8.32
CA VAL A 199 -3.13 -19.07 -8.48
C VAL A 199 -1.84 -18.75 -7.72
N SER A 200 -1.32 -17.53 -7.84
CA SER A 200 -0.11 -17.13 -7.13
C SER A 200 -0.29 -17.16 -5.61
N GLN A 201 -1.45 -16.72 -5.10
CA GLN A 201 -1.76 -16.81 -3.68
C GLN A 201 -1.87 -18.26 -3.21
N LEU A 202 -2.53 -19.13 -3.97
CA LEU A 202 -2.61 -20.55 -3.63
C LEU A 202 -1.23 -21.20 -3.59
N GLN A 203 -0.36 -20.89 -4.55
CA GLN A 203 1.02 -21.41 -4.59
C GLN A 203 1.85 -20.92 -3.40
N VAL A 204 1.83 -19.62 -3.13
CA VAL A 204 2.61 -19.00 -2.03
C VAL A 204 2.14 -19.52 -0.67
N ASN A 205 0.83 -19.73 -0.51
CA ASN A 205 0.24 -20.17 0.76
C ASN A 205 0.18 -21.71 0.92
N ALA A 206 0.48 -22.49 -0.14
CA ALA A 206 0.39 -23.95 -0.12
C ALA A 206 1.22 -24.61 1.01
N PRO A 207 2.47 -24.19 1.32
CA PRO A 207 3.24 -24.78 2.41
C PRO A 207 2.57 -24.59 3.79
N ALA A 208 1.97 -23.43 4.01
CA ALA A 208 1.23 -23.16 5.25
C ALA A 208 -0.05 -24.01 5.31
N PHE A 209 -0.83 -24.10 4.22
CA PHE A 209 -2.08 -24.87 4.21
C PHE A 209 -1.89 -26.40 4.26
N SER A 210 -0.78 -26.90 3.73
CA SER A 210 -0.43 -28.33 3.76
C SER A 210 0.15 -28.79 5.10
N SER A 211 0.49 -27.86 5.99
CA SER A 211 1.01 -28.19 7.32
C SER A 211 -0.05 -28.88 8.17
N ARG A 212 0.29 -30.07 8.71
CA ARG A 212 -0.57 -30.83 9.63
C ARG A 212 -0.90 -30.08 10.92
N TYR A 213 -0.08 -29.11 11.28
CA TYR A 213 -0.25 -28.27 12.47
C TYR A 213 -1.10 -27.01 12.18
N ASN A 214 -1.45 -26.77 10.92
CA ASN A 214 -2.28 -25.63 10.55
C ASN A 214 -3.74 -26.09 10.48
N PHE A 215 -4.47 -25.91 11.58
CA PHE A 215 -5.81 -26.49 11.80
C PHE A 215 -6.95 -25.88 10.96
N PHE A 216 -6.66 -25.00 9.99
CA PHE A 216 -7.67 -24.40 9.11
C PHE A 216 -8.50 -25.42 8.30
N HIS A 217 -8.02 -26.66 8.16
CA HIS A 217 -8.73 -27.75 7.49
C HIS A 217 -9.61 -28.61 8.41
N ARG A 218 -9.55 -28.44 9.75
CA ARG A 218 -10.42 -29.18 10.68
C ARG A 218 -11.76 -28.46 10.82
N LYS A 219 -12.84 -29.09 10.36
CA LYS A 219 -14.22 -28.58 10.43
C LYS A 219 -14.89 -28.69 11.82
N SER A 220 -14.22 -29.24 12.84
CA SER A 220 -14.82 -29.42 14.16
C SER A 220 -13.74 -29.60 15.24
N LEU A 221 -13.91 -28.86 16.34
CA LEU A 221 -13.52 -29.31 17.68
C LEU A 221 -14.55 -30.32 18.17
#